data_AF-A0A1F9CPR5-F1
#
_entry.id   AF-A0A1F9CPR5-F1
#
_cell.length_a   1.000
_cell.length_b   1.000
_cell.length_c   1.000
_cell.angle_alpha   90.00
_cell.angle_beta   90.00
_cell.angle_gamma   90.00
#
_symmetry.space_group_name_H-M   'P 1'
#
loop_
_entity.id
_entity.type
_entity.pdbx_description
1 polymer ?
#
loop_
_entity_poly.entity_id
_entity_poly.type
_entity_poly.pdbx_seq_one_letter_code
_entity_poly.pdbx_strand_id
1 'polypeptide(L)'
;MTLKIDFINDVAFRYGDLQEAHFYPRVDHWRNILSNKLCALSRREPKDMADILLIAQSFPFLWQEIFSEARQKDLWVEPLEIARTIEEFPVDLLAALKWEQPVDPDACTAALKTLHSDIFHGSSNTLHIGVIQGTL
;
A
#
# COMPACT_ATOMS: atom_id res chain seq x y z
N MET A 1 11.39 -15.40 -20.72
CA MET A 1 10.83 -14.26 -19.97
C MET A 1 10.09 -13.39 -20.97
N THR A 2 8.83 -13.07 -20.71
CA THR A 2 8.01 -12.19 -21.55
C THR A 2 7.76 -10.90 -20.79
N LEU A 3 8.13 -9.77 -21.39
CA LEU A 3 7.77 -8.46 -20.85
C LEU A 3 6.31 -8.18 -21.21
N LYS A 4 5.46 -7.98 -20.20
CA LYS A 4 4.08 -7.55 -20.39
C LYS A 4 4.02 -6.02 -20.34
N ILE A 5 3.39 -5.42 -21.34
CA ILE A 5 3.13 -3.98 -21.40
C ILE A 5 1.62 -3.80 -21.56
N ASP A 6 0.99 -3.15 -20.59
CA ASP A 6 -0.43 -2.84 -20.60
C ASP A 6 -0.61 -1.31 -20.66
N PHE A 7 -1.47 -0.84 -21.56
CA PHE A 7 -1.87 0.57 -21.63
C PHE A 7 -3.29 0.70 -21.11
N ILE A 8 -3.46 1.46 -20.04
CA ILE A 8 -4.76 1.75 -19.44
C ILE A 8 -5.06 3.22 -19.71
N ASN A 9 -6.20 3.50 -20.36
CA ASN A 9 -6.69 4.86 -20.50
C ASN A 9 -7.43 5.24 -19.22
N ASP A 10 -6.66 5.64 -18.20
CA ASP A 10 -7.19 5.96 -16.89
C ASP A 10 -7.89 7.33 -16.93
N VAL A 11 -9.22 7.31 -16.85
CA VAL A 11 -10.10 8.49 -16.71
C VAL A 11 -10.43 8.78 -15.25
N ALA A 12 -9.89 8.01 -14.30
CA ALA A 12 -10.15 8.20 -12.89
C ALA A 12 -9.46 9.46 -12.35
N PHE A 13 -9.94 9.90 -11.19
CA PHE A 13 -9.33 10.96 -10.41
C PHE A 13 -7.87 10.61 -10.08
N ARG A 14 -6.93 11.55 -10.24
CA ARG A 14 -5.51 11.34 -9.95
C ARG A 14 -5.01 12.31 -8.87
N TYR A 15 -4.33 11.79 -7.86
CA TYR A 15 -3.80 12.58 -6.75
C TYR A 15 -2.29 12.75 -6.82
N GLY A 16 -1.85 14.01 -6.73
CA GLY A 16 -0.43 14.40 -6.77
C GLY A 16 0.10 14.59 -8.19
N ASP A 17 1.20 15.34 -8.29
CA ASP A 17 1.88 15.60 -9.56
C ASP A 17 2.72 14.39 -9.99
N LEU A 18 2.93 14.28 -11.30
CA LEU A 18 3.90 13.36 -11.87
C LEU A 18 5.28 13.61 -11.26
N GLN A 19 5.95 12.53 -10.84
CA GLN A 19 7.32 12.57 -10.37
C GLN A 19 8.28 12.17 -11.49
N GLU A 20 9.46 12.77 -11.51
CA GLU A 20 10.54 12.41 -12.43
C GLU A 20 11.50 11.44 -11.75
N ALA A 21 11.84 10.36 -12.45
CA ALA A 21 12.93 9.46 -12.10
C ALA A 21 14.02 9.54 -13.18
N HIS A 22 15.25 9.20 -12.81
CA HIS A 22 16.43 9.30 -13.70
C HIS A 22 16.22 8.65 -15.08
N PHE A 23 15.47 7.54 -15.16
CA PHE A 23 15.22 6.78 -16.38
C PHE A 23 13.75 6.83 -16.86
N TYR A 24 12.83 7.38 -16.07
CA TYR A 24 11.43 7.55 -16.45
C TYR A 24 10.95 8.96 -16.11
N PRO A 25 10.62 9.78 -17.11
CA PRO A 25 10.25 11.18 -16.89
C PRO A 25 8.83 11.36 -16.33
N ARG A 26 8.05 10.28 -16.21
CA ARG A 26 6.64 10.33 -15.78
C ARG A 26 6.30 9.12 -14.93
N VAL A 27 6.60 9.23 -13.64
CA VAL A 27 6.24 8.26 -12.60
C VAL A 27 5.05 8.81 -11.81
N ASP A 28 4.15 7.93 -11.41
CA ASP A 28 2.99 8.33 -10.64
C ASP A 28 3.34 8.69 -9.19
N HIS A 29 2.54 9.57 -8.58
CA HIS A 29 2.74 9.96 -7.20
C HIS A 29 2.41 8.79 -6.27
N TRP A 30 3.19 8.60 -5.19
CA TRP A 30 2.98 7.47 -4.26
C TRP A 30 1.58 7.45 -3.63
N ARG A 31 0.95 8.62 -3.43
CA ARG A 31 -0.46 8.74 -2.99
C ARG A 31 -1.44 8.10 -3.98
N ASN A 32 -1.22 8.34 -5.27
CA ASN A 32 -2.06 7.75 -6.32
C ASN A 32 -1.88 6.23 -6.39
N ILE A 33 -0.62 5.77 -6.24
CA ILE A 33 -0.29 4.35 -6.18
C ILE A 33 -0.96 3.71 -4.97
N LEU A 34 -0.82 4.29 -3.77
CA LEU A 34 -1.40 3.78 -2.53
C LEU A 34 -2.93 3.68 -2.62
N SER A 35 -3.59 4.74 -3.07
CA SER A 35 -5.06 4.72 -3.26
C SER A 35 -5.49 3.65 -4.27
N ASN A 36 -4.75 3.46 -5.37
CA ASN A 36 -5.04 2.37 -6.32
C ASN A 36 -4.86 0.98 -5.69
N LYS A 37 -3.84 0.81 -4.83
CA LYS A 37 -3.62 -0.45 -4.10
C LYS A 37 -4.72 -0.75 -3.10
N LEU A 38 -5.21 0.26 -2.38
CA LEU A 38 -6.37 0.11 -1.49
C LEU A 38 -7.64 -0.30 -2.26
N CYS A 39 -7.87 0.28 -3.45
CA CYS A 39 -8.99 -0.12 -4.31
C CYS A 39 -8.88 -1.59 -4.76
N ALA A 40 -7.66 -2.04 -5.09
CA ALA A 40 -7.40 -3.40 -5.56
C ALA A 40 -7.35 -4.46 -4.45
N LEU A 41 -7.25 -4.05 -3.18
CA LEU A 41 -7.02 -4.96 -2.04
C LEU A 41 -8.11 -6.04 -1.88
N SER A 42 -9.32 -5.79 -2.40
CA SER A 42 -10.42 -6.77 -2.46
C SER A 42 -10.07 -8.05 -3.23
N ARG A 43 -9.08 -8.00 -4.13
CA ARG A 43 -8.56 -9.17 -4.87
C ARG A 43 -7.71 -10.10 -3.99
N ARG A 44 -7.32 -9.63 -2.79
CA ARG A 44 -6.45 -10.34 -1.84
C ARG A 44 -5.14 -10.82 -2.47
N GLU A 45 -4.58 -10.06 -3.42
CA GLU A 45 -3.27 -10.35 -3.98
C GLU A 45 -2.16 -9.97 -2.98
N PRO A 46 -1.25 -10.88 -2.61
CA PRO A 46 -0.22 -10.60 -1.60
C PRO A 46 0.72 -9.44 -1.95
N LYS A 47 0.91 -9.19 -3.25
CA LYS A 47 1.72 -8.07 -3.73
C LYS A 47 1.11 -6.72 -3.40
N ASP A 48 -0.21 -6.59 -3.44
CA ASP A 48 -0.87 -5.34 -3.09
C ASP A 48 -0.71 -5.04 -1.60
N MET A 49 -0.75 -6.06 -0.73
CA MET A 49 -0.45 -5.91 0.69
C MET A 49 1.00 -5.48 0.94
N ALA A 50 1.95 -6.12 0.25
CA ALA A 50 3.36 -5.76 0.31
C ALA A 50 3.60 -4.30 -0.12
N ASP A 51 3.00 -3.87 -1.23
CA ASP A 51 3.13 -2.49 -1.72
C ASP A 51 2.58 -1.48 -0.71
N ILE A 52 1.42 -1.77 -0.07
CA ILE A 52 0.85 -0.90 0.97
C ILE A 52 1.80 -0.79 2.17
N LEU A 53 2.35 -1.91 2.65
CA LEU A 53 3.30 -1.92 3.76
C LEU A 53 4.55 -1.10 3.45
N LEU A 54 5.14 -1.29 2.27
CA LEU A 54 6.35 -0.57 1.86
C LEU A 54 6.10 0.94 1.73
N ILE A 55 4.97 1.35 1.15
CA ILE A 55 4.61 2.76 1.05
C ILE A 55 4.37 3.35 2.45
N ALA A 56 3.65 2.63 3.32
CA ALA A 56 3.40 3.06 4.69
C ALA A 56 4.69 3.16 5.52
N GLN A 57 5.69 2.32 5.27
CA GLN A 57 7.00 2.48 5.92
C GLN A 57 7.79 3.67 5.37
N SER A 58 7.59 4.02 4.11
CA SER A 58 8.40 5.02 3.41
C SER A 58 7.94 6.47 3.63
N PHE A 59 6.65 6.69 3.90
CA PHE A 59 6.08 8.05 3.87
C PHE A 59 5.22 8.39 5.09
N PRO A 60 5.36 9.59 5.68
CA PRO A 60 4.39 10.11 6.64
C PRO A 60 3.12 10.59 5.94
N PHE A 61 1.95 10.22 6.47
CA PHE A 61 0.65 10.71 5.98
C PHE A 61 -0.49 10.45 6.97
N LEU A 62 -1.69 10.95 6.67
CA LEU A 62 -2.93 10.68 7.40
C LEU A 62 -3.79 9.67 6.65
N TRP A 63 -4.20 8.57 7.29
CA TRP A 63 -5.04 7.56 6.63
C TRP A 63 -6.37 8.13 6.16
N GLN A 64 -6.99 9.00 6.97
CA GLN A 64 -8.25 9.66 6.63
C GLN A 64 -8.17 10.39 5.28
N GLU A 65 -7.06 11.06 4.99
CA GLU A 65 -6.85 11.71 3.70
C GLU A 65 -6.78 10.67 2.58
N ILE A 66 -5.93 9.65 2.70
CA ILE A 66 -5.78 8.61 1.67
C ILE A 66 -7.10 7.90 1.36
N PHE A 67 -7.94 7.63 2.36
CA PHE A 67 -9.27 7.07 2.16
C PHE A 67 -10.23 8.04 1.44
N SER A 68 -10.17 9.33 1.77
CA SER A 68 -10.94 10.34 1.04
C SER A 68 -10.56 10.38 -0.44
N GLU A 69 -9.28 10.18 -0.75
CA GLU A 69 -8.76 10.14 -2.12
C GLU A 69 -9.20 8.87 -2.86
N ALA A 70 -9.08 7.71 -2.21
CA ALA A 70 -9.46 6.43 -2.79
C ALA A 70 -10.96 6.37 -3.11
N ARG A 71 -11.82 6.93 -2.25
CA ARG A 71 -13.28 7.00 -2.47
C ARG A 71 -13.69 7.82 -3.68
N GLN A 72 -12.87 8.75 -4.15
CA GLN A 72 -13.14 9.47 -5.40
C GLN A 72 -12.96 8.58 -6.64
N LYS A 73 -12.23 7.46 -6.49
CA LYS A 73 -12.00 6.48 -7.55
C LYS A 73 -12.95 5.30 -7.46
N ASP A 74 -13.15 4.79 -6.24
CA ASP A 74 -14.00 3.64 -5.98
C ASP A 74 -14.72 3.80 -4.64
N LEU A 75 -16.05 3.91 -4.71
CA LEU A 75 -16.91 4.11 -3.54
C LEU A 75 -16.93 2.92 -2.59
N TRP A 76 -16.44 1.74 -3.02
CA TRP A 76 -16.35 0.57 -2.16
C TRP A 76 -15.28 0.72 -1.06
N VAL A 77 -14.29 1.60 -1.24
CA VAL A 77 -13.14 1.68 -0.33
C VAL A 77 -13.57 2.24 1.03
N GLU A 78 -13.90 1.31 1.93
CA GLU A 78 -14.34 1.59 3.29
C GLU A 78 -13.24 1.20 4.31
N PRO A 79 -12.81 2.14 5.19
CA PRO A 79 -11.71 1.89 6.13
C PRO A 79 -11.88 0.64 6.97
N LEU A 80 -13.10 0.36 7.44
CA LEU A 80 -13.37 -0.80 8.29
C LEU A 80 -13.18 -2.13 7.55
N GLU A 81 -13.59 -2.18 6.29
CA GLU A 81 -13.45 -3.37 5.44
C GLU A 81 -11.98 -3.63 5.09
N ILE A 82 -11.23 -2.56 4.81
CA ILE A 82 -9.79 -2.62 4.57
C ILE A 82 -9.05 -3.05 5.84
N ALA A 83 -9.37 -2.45 6.99
CA ALA A 83 -8.80 -2.81 8.29
C ALA A 83 -9.00 -4.30 8.59
N ARG A 84 -10.22 -4.81 8.42
CA ARG A 84 -10.53 -6.24 8.57
C ARG A 84 -9.74 -7.10 7.58
N THR A 85 -9.64 -6.69 6.32
CA THR A 85 -8.88 -7.43 5.30
C THR A 85 -7.40 -7.53 5.67
N ILE A 86 -6.83 -6.48 6.27
CA ILE A 86 -5.44 -6.46 6.76
C ILE A 86 -5.28 -7.37 7.98
N GLU A 87 -6.21 -7.33 8.93
CA GLU A 87 -6.18 -8.17 10.13
C GLU A 87 -6.29 -9.67 9.80
N GLU A 88 -7.15 -10.03 8.85
CA GLU A 88 -7.33 -11.41 8.38
C GLU A 88 -6.22 -11.89 7.43
N PHE A 89 -5.28 -11.02 7.05
CA PHE A 89 -4.31 -11.34 6.02
C PHE A 89 -3.29 -12.39 6.51
N PRO A 90 -3.15 -13.54 5.84
CA PRO A 90 -2.19 -14.57 6.24
C PRO A 90 -0.77 -14.14 5.88
N VAL A 91 0.04 -13.83 6.91
CA VAL A 91 1.42 -13.33 6.75
C VAL A 91 2.33 -14.26 5.93
N ASP A 92 2.07 -15.56 5.95
CA ASP A 92 2.82 -16.55 5.16
C ASP A 92 2.78 -16.26 3.64
N LEU A 93 1.73 -15.60 3.16
CA LEU A 93 1.64 -15.18 1.77
C LEU A 93 2.62 -14.06 1.43
N LEU A 94 3.02 -13.22 2.40
CA LEU A 94 4.11 -12.26 2.22
C LEU A 94 5.45 -12.98 2.15
N ALA A 95 5.70 -13.96 3.03
CA ALA A 95 6.94 -14.73 3.02
C ALA A 95 7.16 -15.51 1.70
N ALA A 96 6.07 -15.90 1.01
CA ALA A 96 6.12 -16.58 -0.27
C ALA A 96 6.45 -15.67 -1.47
N LEU A 97 6.46 -14.33 -1.29
CA LEU A 97 6.82 -13.40 -2.36
C LEU A 97 8.33 -13.45 -2.65
N LYS A 98 8.68 -13.04 -3.88
CA LYS A 98 10.08 -12.88 -4.29
C LYS A 98 10.58 -11.52 -3.83
N TRP A 99 11.18 -11.49 -2.65
CA TRP A 99 11.84 -10.31 -2.12
C TRP A 99 13.29 -10.22 -2.59
N GLU A 100 13.84 -9.01 -2.62
CA GLU A 100 15.27 -8.80 -2.83
C GLU A 100 16.08 -9.26 -1.60
N GLN A 101 15.55 -8.99 -0.40
CA GLN A 101 16.06 -9.46 0.88
C GLN A 101 14.98 -10.27 1.60
N PRO A 102 15.32 -11.32 2.37
CA PRO A 102 14.31 -12.09 3.09
C PRO A 102 13.60 -11.26 4.16
N VAL A 103 12.26 -11.24 4.09
CA VAL A 103 11.41 -10.62 5.11
C VAL A 103 11.34 -11.43 6.39
N ASP A 104 11.39 -10.73 7.52
CA ASP A 104 11.05 -11.28 8.83
C ASP A 104 9.51 -11.38 8.99
N PRO A 105 8.93 -12.59 9.10
CA PRO A 105 7.49 -12.77 9.28
C PRO A 105 6.94 -12.11 10.56
N ASP A 106 7.74 -12.03 11.62
CA ASP A 106 7.33 -11.40 12.87
C ASP A 106 7.24 -9.88 12.70
N ALA A 107 8.21 -9.29 12.01
CA ALA A 107 8.19 -7.88 11.63
C ALA A 107 6.99 -7.55 10.72
N CYS A 108 6.71 -8.40 9.71
CA CYS A 108 5.53 -8.26 8.85
C CYS A 108 4.23 -8.32 9.67
N THR A 109 4.12 -9.27 10.60
CA THR A 109 2.94 -9.39 11.47
C THR A 109 2.75 -8.17 12.35
N ALA A 110 3.82 -7.63 12.94
CA ALA A 110 3.78 -6.41 13.72
C ALA A 110 3.37 -5.21 12.85
N ALA A 111 3.92 -5.10 11.64
CA ALA A 111 3.60 -4.05 10.70
C ALA A 111 2.11 -4.08 10.28
N LEU A 112 1.55 -5.27 9.98
CA LEU A 112 0.13 -5.44 9.67
C LEU A 112 -0.77 -5.02 10.84
N LYS A 113 -0.38 -5.33 12.09
CA LYS A 113 -1.12 -4.89 13.28
C LYS A 113 -1.12 -3.38 13.45
N THR A 114 0.02 -2.73 13.23
CA THR A 114 0.12 -1.26 13.25
C THR A 114 -0.73 -0.66 12.15
N LEU A 115 -0.63 -1.18 10.93
CA LEU A 115 -1.42 -0.74 9.78
C LEU A 115 -2.93 -0.84 10.05
N HIS A 116 -3.38 -2.00 10.55
CA HIS A 116 -4.75 -2.22 10.98
C HIS A 116 -5.20 -1.16 12.00
N SER A 117 -4.41 -0.96 13.07
CA SER A 117 -4.74 0.00 14.12
C SER A 117 -4.85 1.43 13.58
N ASP A 118 -3.88 1.87 12.78
CA ASP A 118 -3.85 3.24 12.26
C ASP A 118 -5.05 3.49 11.33
N ILE A 119 -5.40 2.52 10.48
CA ILE A 119 -6.55 2.60 9.57
C ILE A 119 -7.86 2.59 10.35
N PHE A 120 -8.00 1.68 11.32
CA PHE A 120 -9.22 1.53 12.12
C PHE A 120 -9.55 2.82 12.88
N HIS A 121 -8.54 3.50 13.43
CA HIS A 121 -8.71 4.77 14.14
C HIS A 121 -8.69 5.99 13.20
N GLY A 122 -8.38 5.82 11.91
CA GLY A 122 -8.22 6.90 10.94
C GLY A 122 -7.09 7.87 11.30
N SER A 123 -6.05 7.41 11.99
CA SER A 123 -4.97 8.25 12.53
C SER A 123 -3.87 8.51 11.51
N SER A 124 -2.82 9.22 11.94
CA SER A 124 -1.56 9.27 11.21
C SER A 124 -0.99 7.87 11.02
N ASN A 125 -0.34 7.66 9.88
CA ASN A 125 0.48 6.48 9.64
C ASN A 125 1.68 6.49 10.59
N THR A 126 1.72 5.57 11.55
CA THR A 126 2.80 5.45 12.54
C THR A 126 3.88 4.46 12.10
N LEU A 127 3.61 3.65 11.07
CA LEU A 127 4.54 2.66 10.56
C LEU A 127 5.82 3.30 9.99
N HIS A 128 5.75 4.54 9.48
CA HIS A 128 6.93 5.28 9.00
C HIS A 128 7.91 5.70 10.11
N ILE A 129 7.45 5.76 11.38
CA ILE A 129 8.28 6.16 12.53
C ILE A 129 9.06 4.96 13.06
N GLY A 130 8.48 3.76 12.95
CA GLY A 130 9.01 2.52 13.51
C GLY A 130 10.06 1.83 12.65
N VAL A 131 10.91 2.57 11.91
CA VAL A 131 12.02 1.99 11.13
C VAL A 131 12.98 1.28 12.09
N ILE A 132 12.71 0.02 12.37
CA ILE A 132 13.69 -0.93 12.87
C ILE A 132 14.71 -1.07 11.75
N GLN A 133 15.98 -0.92 12.11
CA GLN A 133 17.14 -1.22 11.27
C GLN A 133 17.27 -2.73 11.00
N GLY A 134 16.18 -3.35 10.54
CA GLY A 134 16.11 -4.70 10.02
C GLY A 134 15.21 -4.58 8.82
N THR A 135 15.82 -4.49 7.65
CA THR A 135 15.14 -4.47 6.37
C THR A 135 14.11 -5.61 6.31
N LEU A 136 12.91 -5.29 5.82
CA LEU A 136 12.08 -6.27 5.12
C LEU A 136 12.94 -6.99 4.06
#